data_AF-A0A9W6T0H3-F1
#
_entry.id   AF-A0A9W6T0H3-F1
#
_cell.length_a   1.000
_cell.length_b   1.000
_cell.length_c   1.000
_cell.angle_alpha   90.00
_cell.angle_beta   90.00
_cell.angle_gamma   90.00
#
_symmetry.space_group_name_H-M   'P 1'
#
loop_
_entity.id
_entity.type
_entity.pdbx_description
1 polymer ?
#
loop_
_entity_poly.entity_id
_entity_poly.type
_entity_poly.pdbx_seq_one_letter_code
_entity_poly.pdbx_strand_id
1 'polypeptide(L)'
;MFKKKLEVFFFNSQIKNLSNIKSSERRGLVDTSLPLFGFPKERISLETQYELFPKATKCTSYKTTTSSGYIYTDSECTPTWFESEESSIVPSLYTLWKCPYLLPIVLSHEGVIEILLQGYKYLNLPGTILPFDERCKKNTIVAIADYKDPLVPIAVGRCLMDLSVVKERGSGVAVQIYHFIDDELFKMVQKTIIKPRSENVSIESPLLPEEENEDLSNKEAGYQKNR
;
A
#
# COMPACT_ATOMS: atom_id res chain seq x y z
N MET A 1 10.11 -24.75 30.06
CA MET A 1 11.29 -24.18 29.35
C MET A 1 10.80 -22.97 28.56
N PHE A 2 11.05 -21.79 29.13
CA PHE A 2 10.74 -20.41 28.73
C PHE A 2 9.76 -20.13 27.56
N LYS A 3 8.49 -19.88 27.90
CA LYS A 3 7.61 -18.97 27.14
C LYS A 3 8.19 -17.56 27.27
N LYS A 4 9.05 -17.14 26.33
CA LYS A 4 9.32 -15.72 26.13
C LYS A 4 8.07 -15.10 25.53
N LYS A 5 7.34 -14.38 26.37
CA LYS A 5 6.33 -13.40 25.97
C LYS A 5 7.05 -12.43 25.01
N LEU A 6 6.83 -12.57 23.70
CA LEU A 6 7.27 -11.59 22.72
C LEU A 6 6.56 -10.29 23.14
N GLU A 7 7.35 -9.36 23.65
CA GLU A 7 6.87 -8.04 24.02
C GLU A 7 6.21 -7.42 22.79
N VAL A 8 4.95 -7.05 22.95
CA VAL A 8 4.19 -6.25 21.99
C VAL A 8 5.00 -4.97 21.76
N PHE A 9 5.58 -4.87 20.56
CA PHE A 9 6.70 -3.97 20.23
C PHE A 9 6.40 -2.47 20.23
N PHE A 10 5.28 -2.02 20.80
CA PHE A 10 4.82 -0.63 20.72
C PHE A 10 4.15 -0.10 22.00
N PHE A 11 4.29 -0.76 23.17
CA PHE A 11 3.65 -0.34 24.43
C PHE A 11 4.12 1.02 25.00
N ASN A 12 4.90 1.82 24.28
CA ASN A 12 5.38 3.14 24.73
C ASN A 12 5.61 4.14 23.57
N SER A 13 4.78 4.11 22.53
CA SER A 13 4.91 5.08 21.44
C SER A 13 4.27 6.41 21.84
N GLN A 14 5.09 7.44 22.05
CA GLN A 14 4.63 8.81 22.23
C GLN A 14 4.18 9.37 20.88
N ILE A 15 2.93 9.14 20.50
CA ILE A 15 2.34 9.81 19.32
C ILE A 15 2.23 11.30 19.66
N LYS A 16 2.96 12.14 18.93
CA LYS A 16 2.86 13.61 19.07
C LYS A 16 1.51 14.11 18.58
N ASN A 17 1.17 15.36 18.93
CA ASN A 17 -0.02 16.05 18.41
C ASN A 17 -0.05 16.00 16.87
N LEU A 18 -1.18 15.55 16.31
CA LEU A 18 -1.47 15.60 14.88
C LEU A 18 -1.56 17.05 14.40
N SER A 19 -0.81 17.39 13.36
CA SER A 19 -0.83 18.72 12.73
C SER A 19 -1.32 18.63 11.29
N ASN A 20 -2.08 19.62 10.82
CA ASN A 20 -2.47 19.68 9.42
C ASN A 20 -1.24 19.93 8.54
N ILE A 21 -1.10 19.18 7.45
CA ILE A 21 -0.07 19.45 6.45
C ILE A 21 -0.54 20.55 5.49
N LYS A 22 0.39 21.31 4.94
CA LYS A 22 0.11 22.34 3.94
C LYS A 22 -0.31 21.71 2.61
N SER A 23 -1.10 22.44 1.82
CA SER A 23 -1.48 22.01 0.46
C SER A 23 -0.28 21.73 -0.45
N SER A 24 0.83 22.45 -0.29
CA SER A 24 2.09 22.19 -1.01
C SER A 24 2.74 20.87 -0.59
N GLU A 25 2.74 20.54 0.70
CA GLU A 25 3.31 19.29 1.23
C GLU A 25 2.47 18.10 0.75
N ARG A 26 1.14 18.21 0.81
CA ARG A 26 0.23 17.19 0.27
C ARG A 26 0.45 16.95 -1.23
N ARG A 27 0.61 18.02 -2.03
CA ARG A 27 0.93 17.89 -3.46
C ARG A 27 2.29 17.21 -3.66
N GLY A 28 3.28 17.54 -2.84
CA GLY A 28 4.57 16.84 -2.83
C GLY A 28 4.42 15.34 -2.61
N LEU A 29 3.61 14.93 -1.61
CA LEU A 29 3.34 13.50 -1.36
C LEU A 29 2.66 12.82 -2.54
N VAL A 30 1.66 13.44 -3.16
CA VAL A 30 1.01 12.90 -4.36
C VAL A 30 2.02 12.70 -5.49
N ASP A 31 2.82 13.72 -5.76
CA ASP A 31 3.80 13.75 -6.85
C ASP A 31 4.90 12.69 -6.68
N THR A 32 5.33 12.42 -5.44
CA THR A 32 6.41 11.46 -5.17
C THR A 32 5.91 10.05 -4.92
N SER A 33 4.73 9.87 -4.30
CA SER A 33 4.28 8.58 -3.78
C SER A 33 3.54 7.77 -4.83
N LEU A 34 2.58 8.37 -5.54
CA LEU A 34 1.72 7.62 -6.45
C LEU A 34 2.45 6.95 -7.63
N PRO A 35 3.50 7.56 -8.22
CA PRO A 35 4.34 6.88 -9.21
C PRO A 35 4.99 5.58 -8.69
N LEU A 36 5.33 5.49 -7.39
CA LEU A 36 5.92 4.28 -6.80
C LEU A 36 4.96 3.08 -6.84
N PHE A 37 3.66 3.35 -6.93
CA PHE A 37 2.60 2.34 -7.00
C PHE A 37 2.06 2.15 -8.44
N GLY A 38 2.67 2.81 -9.44
CA GLY A 38 2.22 2.74 -10.83
C GLY A 38 1.04 3.65 -11.18
N PHE A 39 0.76 4.66 -10.34
CA PHE A 39 -0.33 5.62 -10.54
C PHE A 39 0.22 7.05 -10.73
N PRO A 40 0.86 7.38 -11.86
CA PRO A 40 1.34 8.73 -12.09
C PRO A 40 0.16 9.71 -12.04
N LYS A 41 0.36 10.87 -11.39
CA LYS A 41 -0.72 11.82 -11.06
C LYS A 41 -1.48 12.32 -12.30
N GLU A 42 -0.80 12.37 -13.45
CA GLU A 42 -1.35 12.81 -14.73
C GLU A 42 -2.39 11.81 -15.28
N ARG A 43 -2.29 10.54 -14.87
CA ARG A 43 -3.16 9.45 -15.32
C ARG A 43 -4.26 9.11 -14.33
N ILE A 44 -4.45 9.89 -13.27
CA ILE A 44 -5.50 9.65 -12.29
C ILE A 44 -6.29 10.93 -12.06
N SER A 45 -7.60 10.77 -11.89
CA SER A 45 -8.49 11.90 -11.65
C SER A 45 -8.11 12.65 -10.36
N LEU A 46 -8.46 13.94 -10.30
CA LEU A 46 -8.26 14.73 -9.09
C LEU A 46 -9.09 14.20 -7.90
N GLU A 47 -10.25 13.59 -8.18
CA GLU A 47 -11.08 12.91 -7.19
C GLU A 47 -10.34 11.74 -6.55
N THR A 48 -9.79 10.84 -7.36
CA THR A 48 -8.97 9.70 -6.89
C THR A 48 -7.74 10.17 -6.11
N GLN A 49 -7.11 11.27 -6.54
CA GLN A 49 -6.00 11.87 -5.77
C GLN A 49 -6.44 12.35 -4.38
N TYR A 50 -7.66 12.87 -4.24
CA TYR A 50 -8.21 13.28 -2.95
C TYR A 50 -8.74 12.11 -2.12
N GLU A 51 -9.11 11.00 -2.73
CA GLU A 51 -9.40 9.75 -2.00
C GLU A 51 -8.14 9.17 -1.37
N LEU A 52 -7.04 9.13 -2.13
CA LEU A 52 -5.74 8.62 -1.65
C LEU A 52 -5.06 9.60 -0.69
N PHE A 53 -5.07 10.90 -1.00
CA PHE A 53 -4.49 11.96 -0.17
C PHE A 53 -5.51 13.09 0.07
N PRO A 54 -6.37 12.95 1.11
CA PRO A 54 -7.42 13.91 1.43
C PRO A 54 -6.93 15.35 1.59
N LYS A 55 -7.81 16.32 1.30
CA LYS A 55 -7.47 17.75 1.44
C LYS A 55 -7.07 18.11 2.88
N ALA A 56 -7.73 17.49 3.86
CA ALA A 56 -7.48 17.67 5.27
C ALA A 56 -6.61 16.53 5.84
N THR A 57 -5.42 16.33 5.27
CA THR A 57 -4.45 15.38 5.82
C THR A 57 -3.76 15.97 7.05
N LYS A 58 -3.68 15.20 8.12
CA LYS A 58 -2.85 15.49 9.29
C LYS A 58 -1.63 14.58 9.31
N CYS A 59 -0.51 15.06 9.83
CA CYS A 59 0.71 14.29 10.02
C CYS A 59 1.11 14.29 11.49
N THR A 60 1.67 13.18 11.96
CA THR A 60 2.38 13.11 13.23
C THR A 60 3.62 12.24 13.08
N SER A 61 4.69 12.57 13.80
CA SER A 61 5.87 11.72 13.88
C SER A 61 5.67 10.69 14.99
N TYR A 62 6.03 9.44 14.73
CA TYR A 62 6.14 8.42 15.77
C TYR A 62 7.60 8.01 15.97
N LYS A 63 7.89 7.56 17.19
CA LYS A 63 9.16 6.93 17.53
C LYS A 63 8.91 5.79 18.49
N THR A 64 9.47 4.65 18.15
CA THR A 64 9.52 3.45 18.97
C THR A 64 10.96 3.12 19.34
N THR A 65 11.15 2.04 20.08
CA THR A 65 12.48 1.50 20.37
C THR A 65 13.19 1.00 19.10
N THR A 66 12.46 0.62 18.06
CA THR A 66 13.01 -0.07 16.88
C THR A 66 12.80 0.66 15.56
N SER A 67 11.97 1.70 15.52
CA SER A 67 11.67 2.47 14.31
C SER A 67 11.16 3.87 14.63
N SER A 68 11.40 4.80 13.72
CA SER A 68 10.75 6.10 13.69
C SER A 68 10.20 6.40 12.30
N GLY A 69 9.30 7.37 12.21
CA GLY A 69 8.70 7.75 10.95
C GLY A 69 7.53 8.72 11.11
N TYR A 70 6.70 8.77 10.08
CA TYR A 70 5.54 9.65 10.00
C TYR A 70 4.27 8.84 9.77
N ILE A 71 3.16 9.29 10.34
CA ILE A 71 1.83 8.76 10.11
C ILE A 71 0.98 9.90 9.56
N TYR A 72 0.34 9.65 8.42
CA TYR A 72 -0.62 10.53 7.79
C TYR A 72 -2.02 10.03 8.06
N THR A 73 -2.91 10.93 8.45
CA THR A 73 -4.31 10.61 8.77
C THR A 73 -5.26 11.53 8.01
N ASP A 74 -6.51 11.08 7.85
CA ASP A 74 -7.59 11.95 7.39
C ASP A 74 -8.08 12.90 8.50
N SER A 75 -9.12 13.69 8.20
CA SER A 75 -9.70 14.63 9.16
C SER A 75 -10.24 13.97 10.43
N GLU A 76 -10.65 12.69 10.32
CA GLU A 76 -11.19 11.87 11.41
C GLU A 76 -10.10 11.11 12.17
N CYS A 77 -8.83 11.41 11.92
CA CYS A 77 -7.67 10.73 12.50
C CYS A 77 -7.58 9.25 12.12
N THR A 78 -8.17 8.84 10.98
CA THR A 78 -7.98 7.49 10.42
C THR A 78 -6.63 7.45 9.71
N PRO A 79 -5.71 6.52 10.03
CA PRO A 79 -4.46 6.36 9.31
C PRO A 79 -4.69 6.08 7.83
N THR A 80 -4.00 6.83 6.97
CA THR A 80 -4.07 6.70 5.50
C THR A 80 -2.75 6.19 4.94
N TRP A 81 -1.64 6.77 5.36
CA TRP A 81 -0.29 6.39 4.95
C TRP A 81 0.65 6.47 6.13
N PHE A 82 1.77 5.77 6.04
CA PHE A 82 2.85 5.90 7.01
C PHE A 82 4.20 5.72 6.32
N GLU A 83 5.23 6.31 6.92
CA GLU A 83 6.63 6.17 6.53
C GLU A 83 7.39 5.51 7.66
N SER A 84 8.44 4.79 7.33
CA SER A 84 9.38 4.25 8.31
C SER A 84 10.80 4.39 7.79
N GLU A 85 11.79 4.20 8.65
CA GLU A 85 13.20 4.14 8.23
C GLU A 85 13.46 3.08 7.13
N GLU A 86 12.63 2.03 7.06
CA GLU A 86 12.78 0.95 6.09
C GLU A 86 11.97 1.17 4.78
N SER A 87 11.03 2.12 4.76
CA SER A 87 10.13 2.36 3.62
C SER A 87 9.66 3.80 3.54
N SER A 88 9.81 4.40 2.35
CA SER A 88 9.53 5.83 2.13
C SER A 88 8.06 6.19 2.33
N ILE A 89 7.12 5.34 1.91
CA ILE A 89 5.70 5.52 2.16
C ILE A 89 4.93 4.22 1.91
N VAL A 90 3.98 3.90 2.78
CA VAL A 90 3.20 2.67 2.76
C VAL A 90 1.72 3.01 3.05
N PRO A 91 0.76 2.51 2.26
CA PRO A 91 -0.66 2.72 2.55
C PRO A 91 -1.07 1.91 3.78
N SER A 92 -1.95 2.48 4.61
CA SER A 92 -2.60 1.73 5.69
C SER A 92 -3.60 0.73 5.13
N LEU A 93 -4.04 -0.22 5.96
CA LEU A 93 -5.15 -1.12 5.58
C LEU A 93 -6.44 -0.34 5.28
N TYR A 94 -6.69 0.78 5.96
CA TYR A 94 -7.85 1.62 5.69
C TYR A 94 -7.83 2.25 4.30
N THR A 95 -6.64 2.63 3.81
CA THR A 95 -6.48 3.10 2.43
C THR A 95 -6.68 1.95 1.46
N LEU A 96 -6.11 0.77 1.73
CA LEU A 96 -6.26 -0.40 0.85
C LEU A 96 -7.70 -0.92 0.77
N TRP A 97 -8.49 -0.78 1.83
CA TRP A 97 -9.91 -1.13 1.81
C TRP A 97 -10.77 -0.17 0.97
N LYS A 98 -10.32 1.07 0.78
CA LYS A 98 -10.97 2.04 -0.12
C LYS A 98 -10.43 1.94 -1.55
N CYS A 99 -9.12 1.68 -1.68
CA CYS A 99 -8.37 1.68 -2.92
C CYS A 99 -7.58 0.36 -3.08
N PRO A 100 -8.26 -0.78 -3.25
CA PRO A 100 -7.66 -2.12 -3.30
C PRO A 100 -6.76 -2.33 -4.52
N TYR A 101 -7.00 -1.60 -5.61
CA TYR A 101 -6.22 -1.63 -6.84
C TYR A 101 -4.76 -1.16 -6.65
N LEU A 102 -4.49 -0.44 -5.55
CA LEU A 102 -3.22 0.23 -5.30
C LEU A 102 -2.02 -0.73 -5.22
N LEU A 103 -2.23 -1.93 -4.65
CA LEU A 103 -1.17 -2.91 -4.44
C LEU A 103 -1.52 -4.26 -5.07
N PRO A 104 -0.53 -5.05 -5.51
CA PRO A 104 -0.75 -6.46 -5.75
C PRO A 104 -0.98 -7.21 -4.43
N ILE A 105 -1.76 -8.30 -4.51
CA ILE A 105 -2.16 -9.09 -3.34
C ILE A 105 -1.44 -10.43 -3.35
N VAL A 106 -0.80 -10.76 -2.22
CA VAL A 106 -0.24 -12.07 -1.93
C VAL A 106 -1.23 -12.83 -1.06
N LEU A 107 -1.73 -13.95 -1.57
CA LEU A 107 -2.66 -14.80 -0.82
C LEU A 107 -1.91 -15.72 0.13
N SER A 108 -2.50 -15.98 1.30
CA SER A 108 -1.96 -16.86 2.33
C SER A 108 -3.05 -17.73 2.95
N HIS A 109 -2.62 -18.81 3.62
CA HIS A 109 -3.51 -19.71 4.34
C HIS A 109 -3.88 -19.15 5.72
N GLU A 110 -5.11 -19.39 6.17
CA GLU A 110 -5.67 -18.97 7.47
C GLU A 110 -4.71 -19.21 8.66
N GLY A 111 -4.14 -20.42 8.80
CA GLY A 111 -3.23 -20.71 9.91
C GLY A 111 -1.93 -19.90 9.89
N VAL A 112 -1.46 -19.46 8.71
CA VAL A 112 -0.31 -18.56 8.59
C VAL A 112 -0.71 -17.13 8.92
N ILE A 113 -1.92 -16.74 8.52
CA ILE A 113 -2.49 -15.43 8.81
C ILE A 113 -2.64 -15.22 10.32
N GLU A 114 -3.16 -16.19 11.05
CA GLU A 114 -3.26 -16.12 12.52
C GLU A 114 -1.90 -15.85 13.18
N ILE A 115 -0.83 -16.45 12.64
CA ILE A 115 0.54 -16.23 13.10
C ILE A 115 0.99 -14.79 12.75
N LEU A 116 0.72 -14.30 11.54
CA LEU A 116 1.04 -12.91 11.17
C LEU A 116 0.35 -11.90 12.10
N LEU A 117 -0.92 -12.11 12.41
CA LEU A 117 -1.70 -11.25 13.32
C LEU A 117 -1.22 -11.28 14.77
N GLN A 118 -0.36 -12.23 15.15
CA GLN A 118 0.34 -12.23 16.44
C GLN A 118 1.61 -11.36 16.43
N GLY A 119 1.90 -10.63 15.34
CA GLY A 119 3.05 -9.72 15.21
C GLY A 119 4.30 -10.34 14.60
N TYR A 120 4.16 -11.43 13.85
CA TYR A 120 5.29 -12.03 13.14
C TYR A 120 5.74 -11.13 11.98
N LYS A 121 7.03 -10.75 11.98
CA LYS A 121 7.62 -9.81 11.02
C LYS A 121 7.77 -10.37 9.60
N TYR A 122 7.72 -11.69 9.41
CA TYR A 122 8.09 -12.33 8.15
C TYR A 122 7.09 -13.40 7.73
N LEU A 123 6.60 -13.28 6.50
CA LEU A 123 5.83 -14.30 5.79
C LEU A 123 6.76 -15.11 4.90
N ASN A 124 6.87 -16.40 5.17
CA ASN A 124 7.69 -17.31 4.37
C ASN A 124 6.94 -17.82 3.14
N LEU A 125 7.68 -18.09 2.07
CA LEU A 125 7.15 -18.56 0.78
C LEU A 125 6.25 -19.81 0.87
N PRO A 126 6.52 -20.82 1.73
CA PRO A 126 5.60 -21.95 1.89
C PRO A 126 4.21 -21.57 2.40
N GLY A 127 4.08 -20.42 3.07
CA GLY A 127 2.83 -19.92 3.61
C GLY A 127 2.01 -19.10 2.62
N THR A 128 2.53 -18.85 1.41
CA THR A 128 1.83 -18.09 0.36
C THR A 128 1.21 -19.02 -0.68
N ILE A 129 0.28 -18.48 -1.47
CA ILE A 129 -0.50 -19.21 -2.47
C ILE A 129 -0.19 -18.66 -3.86
N LEU A 130 0.06 -19.57 -4.80
CA LEU A 130 0.26 -19.30 -6.23
C LEU A 130 -1.08 -19.21 -6.98
N PRO A 131 -1.15 -18.51 -8.13
CA PRO A 131 -0.10 -17.71 -8.76
C PRO A 131 0.03 -16.30 -8.14
N PHE A 132 1.20 -15.68 -8.28
CA PHE A 132 1.43 -14.30 -7.86
C PHE A 132 1.18 -13.30 -9.00
N ASP A 133 0.71 -12.11 -8.64
CA ASP A 133 0.64 -10.94 -9.53
C ASP A 133 2.04 -10.57 -10.06
N GLU A 134 2.15 -10.19 -11.33
CA GLU A 134 3.41 -9.82 -11.98
C GLU A 134 4.08 -8.59 -11.34
N ARG A 135 3.31 -7.78 -10.63
CA ARG A 135 3.79 -6.63 -9.86
C ARG A 135 4.48 -7.03 -8.55
N CYS A 136 4.36 -8.28 -8.08
CA CYS A 136 5.01 -8.77 -6.87
C CYS A 136 6.53 -8.99 -7.05
N LYS A 137 7.26 -7.93 -7.37
CA LYS A 137 8.72 -7.95 -7.58
C LYS A 137 9.46 -7.72 -6.28
N LYS A 138 10.78 -7.99 -6.27
CA LYS A 138 11.61 -7.71 -5.10
C LYS A 138 11.52 -6.22 -4.74
N ASN A 139 11.40 -5.93 -3.44
CA ASN A 139 11.25 -4.60 -2.85
C ASN A 139 9.93 -3.86 -3.12
N THR A 140 8.97 -4.45 -3.83
CA THR A 140 7.64 -3.83 -3.99
C THR A 140 6.82 -3.98 -2.72
N ILE A 141 5.99 -2.98 -2.45
CA ILE A 141 4.97 -3.07 -1.40
C ILE A 141 3.81 -3.93 -1.92
N VAL A 142 3.33 -4.84 -1.08
CA VAL A 142 2.26 -5.78 -1.40
C VAL A 142 1.27 -5.87 -0.26
N ALA A 143 0.02 -6.13 -0.60
CA ALA A 143 -1.00 -6.50 0.37
C ALA A 143 -0.97 -8.01 0.62
N ILE A 144 -1.39 -8.44 1.80
CA ILE A 144 -1.58 -9.85 2.15
C ILE A 144 -3.07 -10.05 2.46
N ALA A 145 -3.67 -11.09 1.91
CA ALA A 145 -5.08 -11.45 2.14
C ALA A 145 -5.24 -12.95 2.39
N ASP A 146 -6.35 -13.32 3.04
CA ASP A 146 -6.78 -14.72 3.13
C ASP A 146 -7.29 -15.18 1.76
N TYR A 147 -6.93 -16.39 1.36
CA TYR A 147 -7.48 -16.99 0.15
C TYR A 147 -9.02 -17.12 0.18
N LYS A 148 -9.64 -17.18 1.36
CA LYS A 148 -11.09 -17.16 1.53
C LYS A 148 -11.71 -15.78 1.29
N ASP A 149 -10.93 -14.71 1.44
CA ASP A 149 -11.36 -13.33 1.30
C ASP A 149 -10.28 -12.50 0.58
N PRO A 150 -10.00 -12.82 -0.70
CA PRO A 150 -8.79 -12.37 -1.41
C PRO A 150 -8.75 -10.87 -1.68
N LEU A 151 -9.89 -10.19 -1.60
CA LEU A 151 -10.02 -8.76 -1.89
C LEU A 151 -9.96 -7.90 -0.63
N VAL A 152 -9.79 -8.50 0.55
CA VAL A 152 -9.73 -7.73 1.78
C VAL A 152 -8.36 -7.91 2.44
N PRO A 153 -7.42 -7.00 2.16
CA PRO A 153 -6.12 -6.97 2.79
C PRO A 153 -6.23 -7.01 4.32
N ILE A 154 -5.41 -7.85 4.92
CA ILE A 154 -5.29 -8.01 6.38
C ILE A 154 -3.91 -7.60 6.89
N ALA A 155 -2.94 -7.48 5.98
CA ALA A 155 -1.61 -6.96 6.26
C ALA A 155 -1.03 -6.31 4.99
N VAL A 156 -0.01 -5.50 5.18
CA VAL A 156 0.80 -4.88 4.14
C VAL A 156 2.27 -5.07 4.49
N GLY A 157 3.08 -5.30 3.46
CA GLY A 157 4.50 -5.56 3.63
C GLY A 157 5.30 -5.34 2.36
N ARG A 158 6.58 -5.66 2.41
CA ARG A 158 7.51 -5.55 1.28
C ARG A 158 8.02 -6.92 0.86
N CYS A 159 7.98 -7.20 -0.43
CA CYS A 159 8.60 -8.39 -1.01
C CYS A 159 10.13 -8.39 -0.76
N LEU A 160 10.65 -9.47 -0.17
CA LEU A 160 12.10 -9.68 -0.01
C LEU A 160 12.72 -10.48 -1.16
N MET A 161 11.88 -11.06 -2.02
CA MET A 161 12.25 -11.75 -3.25
C MET A 161 11.27 -11.40 -4.37
N ASP A 162 11.63 -11.72 -5.60
CA ASP A 162 10.74 -11.56 -6.74
C ASP A 162 9.77 -12.75 -6.79
N LEU A 163 8.51 -12.52 -6.44
CA LEU A 163 7.46 -13.53 -6.44
C LEU A 163 6.88 -13.74 -7.83
N SER A 164 6.95 -12.75 -8.73
CA SER A 164 6.36 -12.84 -10.08
C SER A 164 6.92 -14.01 -10.91
N VAL A 165 8.18 -14.37 -10.65
CA VAL A 165 8.90 -15.47 -11.30
C VAL A 165 8.75 -16.82 -10.58
N VAL A 166 8.18 -16.84 -9.37
CA VAL A 166 7.98 -18.09 -8.63
C VAL A 166 6.77 -18.83 -9.19
N LYS A 167 7.01 -20.00 -9.78
CA LYS A 167 5.96 -20.85 -10.39
C LYS A 167 5.67 -22.13 -9.61
N GLU A 168 6.52 -22.49 -8.66
CA GLU A 168 6.39 -23.71 -7.85
C GLU A 168 6.66 -23.41 -6.38
N ARG A 169 6.26 -24.32 -5.49
CA ARG A 169 6.50 -24.19 -4.05
C ARG A 169 8.00 -24.15 -3.78
N GLY A 170 8.43 -23.19 -2.98
CA GLY A 170 9.83 -23.01 -2.59
C GLY A 170 9.98 -22.65 -1.11
N SER A 171 11.21 -22.32 -0.72
CA SER A 171 11.56 -21.91 0.64
C SER A 171 12.13 -20.49 0.68
N GLY A 172 12.11 -19.89 1.86
CA GLY A 172 12.68 -18.56 2.10
C GLY A 172 11.64 -17.56 2.57
N VAL A 173 12.11 -16.35 2.89
CA VAL A 173 11.23 -15.26 3.34
C VAL A 173 10.67 -14.54 2.11
N ALA A 174 9.35 -14.54 1.95
CA ALA A 174 8.67 -13.93 0.82
C ALA A 174 8.43 -12.43 1.08
N VAL A 175 7.79 -12.10 2.21
CA VAL A 175 7.35 -10.75 2.53
C VAL A 175 7.75 -10.38 3.94
N GLN A 176 8.27 -9.16 4.11
CA GLN A 176 8.45 -8.51 5.40
C GLN A 176 7.22 -7.69 5.74
N ILE A 177 6.57 -7.96 6.85
CA ILE A 177 5.33 -7.30 7.28
C ILE A 177 5.64 -5.95 7.93
N TYR A 178 4.85 -4.93 7.58
CA TYR A 178 4.95 -3.58 8.12
C TYR A 178 3.74 -3.19 8.95
N HIS A 179 2.54 -3.58 8.52
CA HIS A 179 1.30 -3.24 9.20
C HIS A 179 0.26 -4.35 8.98
N PHE A 180 -0.55 -4.65 10.00
CA PHE A 180 -1.57 -5.69 9.97
C PHE A 180 -2.78 -5.35 10.86
N ILE A 181 -3.88 -6.09 10.69
CA ILE A 181 -5.10 -5.90 11.50
C ILE A 181 -4.78 -6.05 13.00
N ASP A 182 -5.36 -5.18 13.82
CA ASP A 182 -5.18 -5.14 15.28
C ASP A 182 -3.75 -4.83 15.76
N ASP A 183 -2.86 -4.38 14.89
CA ASP A 183 -1.62 -3.74 15.33
C ASP A 183 -1.87 -2.32 15.89
N GLU A 184 -0.82 -1.68 16.38
CA GLU A 184 -0.96 -0.38 17.03
C GLU A 184 -1.35 0.76 16.08
N LEU A 185 -0.93 0.70 14.81
CA LEU A 185 -1.37 1.66 13.79
C LEU A 185 -2.86 1.46 13.49
N PHE A 186 -3.31 0.21 13.40
CA PHE A 186 -4.71 -0.14 13.20
C PHE A 186 -5.59 0.40 14.33
N LYS A 187 -5.15 0.20 15.58
CA LYS A 187 -5.86 0.63 16.80
C LYS A 187 -5.90 2.14 17.04
N MET A 188 -5.19 2.96 16.25
CA MET A 188 -5.29 4.43 16.36
C MET A 188 -6.71 4.94 16.08
N VAL A 189 -7.52 4.17 15.35
CA VAL A 189 -8.89 4.51 14.99
C VAL A 189 -9.82 4.28 16.17
N GLN A 190 -10.50 5.34 16.61
CA GLN A 190 -11.42 5.28 17.76
C GLN A 190 -12.87 4.93 17.40
N LYS A 191 -13.20 4.93 16.11
CA LYS A 191 -14.53 4.57 15.59
C LYS A 191 -14.64 3.07 15.35
N THR A 192 -15.88 2.57 15.30
CA THR A 192 -16.15 1.18 14.89
C THR A 192 -15.62 0.94 13.49
N ILE A 193 -14.73 -0.03 13.36
CA ILE A 193 -14.12 -0.41 12.10
C ILE A 193 -14.99 -1.49 11.46
N ILE A 194 -15.46 -1.25 10.25
CA ILE A 194 -16.20 -2.24 9.46
C ILE A 194 -15.25 -2.74 8.37
N LYS A 195 -14.75 -3.96 8.54
CA LYS A 195 -14.02 -4.67 7.48
C LYS A 195 -14.95 -4.77 6.25
N PRO A 196 -14.49 -4.38 5.04
CA PRO A 196 -15.31 -4.52 3.85
C PRO A 196 -15.57 -6.01 3.58
N ARG A 197 -16.68 -6.30 2.89
CA ARG A 197 -16.92 -7.62 2.30
C ARG A 197 -16.36 -7.61 0.88
N SER A 198 -15.80 -8.72 0.43
CA SER A 198 -15.15 -8.83 -0.90
C SER A 198 -16.08 -8.37 -2.04
N GLU A 199 -17.39 -8.63 -1.91
CA GLU A 199 -18.43 -8.24 -2.87
C GLU A 199 -18.54 -6.72 -3.11
N ASN A 200 -18.04 -5.89 -2.18
CA ASN A 200 -18.15 -4.43 -2.24
C ASN A 200 -16.83 -3.75 -2.67
N VAL A 201 -15.82 -4.53 -3.09
CA VAL A 201 -14.47 -4.04 -3.35
C VAL A 201 -14.29 -3.86 -4.87
N SER A 202 -14.21 -2.62 -5.34
CA SER A 202 -13.91 -2.31 -6.75
C SER A 202 -12.42 -2.41 -7.02
N ILE A 203 -12.02 -3.30 -7.93
CA ILE A 203 -10.62 -3.53 -8.33
C ILE A 203 -10.30 -2.79 -9.65
N GLU A 204 -11.25 -2.06 -10.22
CA GLU A 204 -11.01 -1.33 -11.46
C GLU A 204 -9.90 -0.30 -11.29
N SER A 205 -8.94 -0.33 -12.21
CA SER A 205 -7.83 0.61 -12.20
C SER A 205 -8.36 2.01 -12.53
N PRO A 206 -8.09 3.04 -11.70
CA PRO A 206 -8.50 4.42 -11.97
C PRO A 206 -7.63 5.11 -13.03
N LEU A 207 -6.74 4.36 -13.71
CA LEU A 207 -5.86 4.92 -14.72
C LEU A 207 -6.65 5.36 -15.95
N LEU A 208 -6.52 6.64 -16.28
CA LEU A 208 -7.06 7.22 -17.50
C LEU A 208 -6.33 6.64 -18.73
N PRO A 209 -7.04 6.51 -19.88
CA PRO A 209 -6.44 6.11 -21.14
C PRO A 209 -5.28 7.02 -21.52
N GLU A 210 -4.29 6.47 -22.22
CA GLU A 210 -3.25 7.30 -22.83
C GLU A 210 -3.87 8.06 -23.99
N GLU A 211 -3.70 9.39 -24.03
CA GLU A 211 -4.06 10.16 -25.22
C GLU A 211 -3.12 9.72 -26.35
N GLU A 212 -3.65 8.98 -27.33
CA GLU A 212 -2.94 8.70 -28.57
C GLU A 212 -2.65 10.05 -29.24
N ASN A 213 -1.38 10.45 -29.25
CA ASN A 213 -0.96 11.58 -30.07
C ASN A 213 -1.14 11.15 -31.53
N GLU A 214 -2.23 11.57 -32.18
CA GLU A 214 -2.35 11.49 -33.63
C GLU A 214 -1.19 12.28 -34.24
N ASP A 215 -0.19 11.55 -34.75
CA ASP A 215 0.93 12.10 -35.49
C ASP A 215 0.40 12.96 -36.66
N LEU A 216 0.53 14.28 -36.52
CA LEU A 216 0.37 15.27 -37.60
C LEU A 216 1.52 15.13 -38.61
N SER A 217 1.64 13.97 -39.26
CA SER A 217 2.61 13.68 -40.32
C SER A 217 1.90 13.44 -41.66
N ASN A 218 0.99 14.32 -42.05
CA ASN A 218 0.37 14.26 -43.39
C ASN A 218 -0.15 15.62 -43.89
N LYS A 219 0.69 16.68 -43.95
CA LYS A 219 0.42 17.87 -44.77
C LYS A 219 1.68 18.62 -45.26
N GLU A 220 2.67 17.95 -45.82
CA GLU A 220 3.65 18.61 -46.71
C GLU A 220 4.03 17.72 -47.90
N ALA A 221 3.06 17.39 -48.75
CA ALA A 221 3.32 16.87 -50.08
C ALA A 221 2.46 17.63 -51.08
N GLY A 222 3.00 18.74 -51.62
CA GLY A 222 2.28 19.50 -52.62
C GLY A 222 2.89 20.86 -52.99
N TYR A 223 4.18 20.94 -53.31
CA TYR A 223 4.68 22.02 -54.17
C TYR A 223 5.96 21.61 -54.90
N GLN A 224 5.85 20.71 -55.88
CA GLN A 224 6.84 20.65 -56.96
C GLN A 224 6.50 21.77 -57.96
N LYS A 225 7.36 22.80 -58.01
CA LYS A 225 7.30 23.83 -59.04
C LYS A 225 8.38 23.51 -60.07
N ASN A 226 7.92 23.15 -61.27
CA ASN A 226 8.71 22.94 -62.47
C ASN A 226 9.67 24.12 -62.74
N ARG A 227 10.94 23.81 -62.99
CA ARG A 227 11.78 24.50 -63.96
C ARG A 227 12.95 23.63 -64.40
#